data_AF-A0A352RH60-F1
#
_entry.id   AF-A0A352RH60-F1
#
_cell.length_a   1.000
_cell.length_b   1.000
_cell.length_c   1.000
_cell.angle_alpha   90.00
_cell.angle_beta   90.00
_cell.angle_gamma   90.00
#
_symmetry.space_group_name_H-M   'P 1'
#
loop_
_entity.id
_entity.type
_entity.pdbx_description
1 polymer ?
#
loop_
_entity_poly.entity_id
_entity_poly.type
_entity_poly.pdbx_seq_one_letter_code
_entity_poly.pdbx_strand_id
1 'polypeptide(L)' 'PPLLGFCAYSGTGKTTLLTQLIPVLKEHGLKIGLVKHAHHGFDTDLPGKDSYKLRKAGACEM' A
#
# COMPACT_ATOMS: atom_id res chain seq x y z
N PRO A 1 -17.34 -3.23 5.01
CA PRO A 1 -16.21 -4.12 4.59
C PRO A 1 -15.20 -4.20 5.73
N PRO A 2 -14.41 -5.29 5.85
CA PRO A 2 -13.35 -5.39 6.85
C PRO A 2 -12.23 -4.37 6.58
N LEU A 3 -11.61 -3.85 7.65
CA LEU A 3 -10.51 -2.88 7.59
C LEU A 3 -9.35 -3.36 8.47
N LEU A 4 -8.12 -3.25 7.95
CA LEU A 4 -6.89 -3.59 8.66
C LEU A 4 -5.88 -2.44 8.52
N GLY A 5 -5.38 -1.95 9.66
CA GLY A 5 -4.40 -0.86 9.72
C GLY A 5 -3.00 -1.35 10.07
N PHE A 6 -1.98 -0.79 9.40
CA PHE A 6 -0.57 -1.04 9.70
C PHE A 6 0.11 0.24 10.18
N CYS A 7 0.56 0.26 11.43
CA CYS A 7 1.20 1.42 12.07
C CYS A 7 2.58 1.04 12.63
N ALA A 8 3.57 1.88 12.35
CA ALA A 8 4.95 1.75 12.85
C ALA A 8 5.68 3.07 12.60
N TYR A 9 6.84 3.27 13.22
CA TYR A 9 7.70 4.42 12.95
C TYR A 9 8.20 4.49 11.49
N SER A 10 8.65 5.67 11.06
CA SER A 10 9.26 5.83 9.74
C SER A 10 10.52 4.97 9.61
N GLY A 11 10.77 4.42 8.43
CA GLY A 11 11.93 3.55 8.19
C GLY A 11 11.79 2.09 8.68
N THR A 12 10.76 1.74 9.45
CA THR A 12 10.56 0.37 9.98
C THR A 12 10.14 -0.68 8.90
N GLY A 13 10.02 -0.28 7.63
CA GLY A 13 9.74 -1.23 6.55
C GLY A 13 8.25 -1.49 6.25
N LYS A 14 7.32 -0.64 6.70
CA LYS A 14 5.87 -0.76 6.41
C LYS A 14 5.58 -0.92 4.92
N THR A 15 6.17 -0.05 4.08
CA THR A 15 5.97 -0.13 2.63
C THR A 15 6.48 -1.46 2.10
N THR A 16 7.66 -1.92 2.55
CA THR A 16 8.24 -3.20 2.15
C THR A 16 7.32 -4.37 2.49
N LEU A 17 6.82 -4.44 3.73
CA LEU A 17 5.87 -5.46 4.15
C LEU A 17 4.63 -5.46 3.25
N LEU A 18 4.01 -4.30 3.06
CA LEU A 18 2.80 -4.19 2.26
C LEU A 18 3.04 -4.58 0.79
N THR A 19 4.18 -4.20 0.20
CA THR A 19 4.51 -4.59 -1.18
C THR A 19 4.68 -6.10 -1.38
N GLN A 20 5.00 -6.86 -0.32
CA GLN A 20 5.09 -8.31 -0.35
C GLN A 20 3.76 -8.99 0.01
N LEU A 21 2.99 -8.40 0.92
CA LEU A 21 1.72 -8.95 1.40
C LEU A 21 0.60 -8.82 0.36
N ILE A 22 0.50 -7.68 -0.31
CA ILE A 22 -0.59 -7.42 -1.27
C ILE A 22 -0.66 -8.47 -2.39
N PRO A 23 0.46 -8.87 -3.06
CA PRO A 23 0.43 -9.95 -4.05
C PRO A 23 -0.14 -11.26 -3.50
N VAL A 24 0.32 -11.68 -2.31
CA VAL A 24 -0.14 -12.93 -1.68
C VAL A 24 -1.65 -12.88 -1.41
N LEU A 25 -2.16 -11.76 -0.87
CA LEU A 25 -3.60 -11.62 -0.62
C LEU A 25 -4.42 -11.65 -1.92
N LYS A 26 -3.90 -11.08 -3.01
CA LYS A 26 -4.54 -11.13 -4.32
C LYS A 26 -4.56 -12.53 -4.92
N GLU A 27 -3.48 -13.30 -4.75
CA GLU A 27 -3.42 -14.71 -5.16
C GLU A 27 -4.50 -15.54 -4.46
N HIS A 28 -4.88 -15.16 -3.24
CA HIS A 28 -6.00 -15.76 -2.50
C HIS A 28 -7.38 -15.19 -2.91
N GLY A 29 -7.46 -14.45 -4.00
CA GLY A 29 -8.72 -13.94 -4.56
C GLY A 29 -9.26 -12.68 -3.89
N LEU A 30 -8.50 -12.04 -2.99
CA LEU A 30 -8.95 -10.83 -2.30
C LEU A 30 -8.70 -9.58 -3.17
N LYS A 31 -9.72 -8.71 -3.24
CA LYS A 31 -9.58 -7.35 -3.80
C LYS A 31 -9.11 -6.41 -2.71
N ILE A 32 -7.87 -5.93 -2.84
CA ILE A 32 -7.24 -5.09 -1.83
C ILE A 32 -7.32 -3.62 -2.25
N GLY A 33 -8.08 -2.84 -1.49
CA GLY A 33 -8.04 -1.38 -1.54
C GLY A 33 -7.02 -0.84 -0.54
N LEU A 34 -6.36 0.28 -0.89
CA LEU A 34 -5.33 0.88 -0.04
C LEU A 34 -5.63 2.36 0.24
N VAL A 35 -5.62 2.72 1.53
CA VAL A 35 -5.64 4.12 1.98
C VAL A 35 -4.32 4.41 2.69
N LYS A 36 -3.60 5.44 2.25
CA LYS A 36 -2.35 5.90 2.85
C LYS A 36 -2.51 7.33 3.36
N HIS A 37 -2.11 7.57 4.61
CA HIS A 37 -1.93 8.93 5.11
C HIS A 37 -0.55 9.46 4.68
N ALA A 38 -0.50 10.60 3.99
CA ALA A 38 0.72 11.21 3.47
C ALA A 38 0.92 12.63 4.03
N HIS A 39 2.16 12.98 4.39
CA HIS A 39 2.47 14.23 5.11
C HIS A 39 2.70 15.47 4.21
N HIS A 40 2.65 15.36 2.89
CA HIS A 40 2.71 16.50 1.97
C HIS A 40 1.78 16.28 0.78
N GLY A 41 1.28 17.38 0.22
CA GLY A 41 0.21 17.44 -0.77
C GLY A 41 0.28 16.38 -1.86
N PHE A 42 -0.86 15.68 -2.02
CA PHE A 42 -1.21 14.76 -3.11
C PHE A 42 -0.02 14.09 -3.81
N ASP A 43 0.34 12.89 -3.35
CA ASP A 43 1.30 12.00 -3.98
C ASP A 43 0.78 11.57 -5.36
N THR A 44 1.01 12.38 -6.40
CA THR A 44 0.99 11.93 -7.79
C THR A 44 1.91 10.71 -7.90
N ASP A 45 1.44 9.64 -8.56
CA ASP A 45 2.10 8.33 -8.71
C ASP A 45 3.42 8.41 -9.51
N LEU A 46 4.40 9.11 -8.96
CA LEU A 46 5.73 9.23 -9.53
C LEU A 46 6.55 7.98 -9.16
N PRO A 47 7.37 7.47 -10.09
CA PRO A 47 8.32 6.40 -9.79
C PRO A 47 9.18 6.76 -8.58
N GLY A 48 9.16 5.90 -7.56
CA GLY A 48 9.96 6.05 -6.33
C GLY A 48 9.15 6.28 -5.04
N LYS A 49 7.90 6.76 -5.16
CA LYS A 49 7.01 6.98 -4.00
C LYS A 49 6.36 5.68 -3.51
N ASP A 50 5.97 5.65 -2.23
CA ASP A 50 5.31 4.44 -1.69
C ASP A 50 3.95 4.18 -2.37
N SER A 51 3.20 5.22 -2.74
CA SER A 51 1.92 5.07 -3.46
C SER A 51 2.10 4.28 -4.76
N TYR A 52 3.11 4.67 -5.55
CA TYR A 52 3.49 3.97 -6.78
C TYR A 52 3.89 2.51 -6.51
N LYS A 53 4.73 2.26 -5.50
CA LYS A 53 5.16 0.89 -5.15
C LYS A 53 3.98 0.00 -4.74
N LEU A 54 3.05 0.53 -3.94
CA LEU A 54 1.89 -0.21 -3.44
C LEU A 54 0.86 -0.48 -4.53
N ARG A 55 0.61 0.49 -5.42
CA ARG A 55 -0.21 0.28 -6.63
C ARG A 55 0.41 -0.79 -7.53
N LYS A 56 1.72 -0.72 -7.79
CA LYS A 56 2.43 -1.72 -8.59
C LYS A 56 2.40 -3.12 -7.96
N ALA A 57 2.38 -3.21 -6.62
CA ALA A 57 2.18 -4.48 -5.90
C ALA A 57 0.75 -5.05 -6.06
N GLY A 58 -0.16 -4.27 -6.63
CA GLY A 58 -1.48 -4.72 -7.02
C GLY A 58 -2.62 -4.14 -6.19
N ALA A 59 -2.35 -3.17 -5.29
CA ALA A 59 -3.41 -2.45 -4.60
C ALA A 59 -4.27 -1.70 -5.64
N CYS A 60 -5.58 -1.87 -5.53
CA CYS A 60 -6.53 -1.13 -6.35
C CYS A 60 -6.82 0.23 -5.71
N GLU A 61 -7.11 1.22 -6.56
CA GLU A 61 -7.86 2.39 -6.11
C GLU A 61 -9.25 1.92 -5.64
N MET A 62 -9.67 2.40 -4.47
CA MET A 62 -11.05 2.27 -4.00
C MET A 62 -11.91 3.37 -4.61
#